data_AF-A0A954NRE8-F1
#
_entry.id   AF-A0A954NRE8-F1
#
_cell.length_a   1.000
_cell.length_b   1.000
_cell.length_c   1.000
_cell.angle_alpha   90.00
_cell.angle_beta   90.00
_cell.angle_gamma   90.00
#
_symmetry.space_group_name_H-M   'P 1'
#
loop_
_entity.id
_entity.type
_entity.pdbx_description
1 polymer ?
#
loop_
_entity_poly.entity_id
_entity_poly.type
_entity_poly.pdbx_seq_one_letter_code
_entity_poly.pdbx_strand_id
1 'polypeptide(L)' 'MTAHERVLVYETAIQTGLRSGELRSLTRGRLFLDRDQPFITCKARQTKNSKDARQ' A
#
# COMPACT_ATOMS: atom_id res chain seq x y z
N MET A 1 -9.67 -15.04 2.90
CA MET A 1 -9.22 -13.88 3.68
C MET A 1 -9.78 -14.01 5.10
N THR A 2 -8.93 -14.17 6.10
CA THR A 2 -9.31 -14.29 7.51
C THR A 2 -9.67 -12.92 8.11
N ALA A 3 -10.20 -12.89 9.35
CA ALA A 3 -10.49 -11.64 10.04
C ALA A 3 -9.24 -10.76 10.22
N HIS A 4 -8.10 -11.37 10.59
CA HIS A 4 -6.83 -10.66 10.78
C HIS A 4 -6.29 -10.06 9.48
N GLU A 5 -6.39 -10.81 8.38
CA GLU A 5 -5.97 -10.29 7.07
C GLU A 5 -6.78 -9.06 6.67
N ARG A 6 -8.11 -9.05 6.96
CA ARG A 6 -8.96 -7.89 6.65
C ARG A 6 -8.57 -6.66 7.46
N VAL A 7 -8.33 -6.84 8.76
CA VAL A 7 -7.89 -5.75 9.65
C VAL A 7 -6.59 -5.13 9.11
N LEU A 8 -5.59 -5.95 8.77
CA LEU A 8 -4.33 -5.46 8.22
C LEU A 8 -4.53 -4.62 6.96
N VAL A 9 -5.38 -5.08 6.03
CA VAL A 9 -5.65 -4.34 4.79
C VAL A 9 -6.37 -3.02 5.06
N TYR A 10 -7.33 -2.98 6.00
CA TYR A 10 -8.05 -1.75 6.32
C TYR A 10 -7.18 -0.74 7.07
N GLU A 11 -6.38 -1.18 8.05
CA GLU A 11 -5.41 -0.32 8.74
C GLU A 11 -4.43 0.29 7.74
N THR A 12 -3.90 -0.53 6.83
CA THR A 12 -3.01 -0.03 5.76
C THR A 12 -3.72 1.02 4.90
N ALA A 13 -4.97 0.78 4.50
CA ALA A 13 -5.75 1.72 3.70
C ALA A 13 -5.98 3.05 4.43
N ILE A 14 -6.31 3.00 5.73
CA ILE A 14 -6.56 4.17 6.58
C ILE A 14 -5.29 5.01 6.73
N GLN A 15 -4.16 4.36 7.02
CA GLN A 15 -2.91 5.05 7.31
C GLN A 15 -2.22 5.64 6.06
N THR A 16 -2.40 5.01 4.89
CA THR A 16 -1.69 5.37 3.66
C THR A 16 -2.56 6.07 2.63
N GLY A 17 -3.89 6.03 2.79
CA GLY A 17 -4.84 6.55 1.81
C GLY A 17 -4.86 5.76 0.48
N LEU A 18 -4.20 4.60 0.42
CA LEU A 18 -4.17 3.77 -0.78
C LEU A 18 -5.55 3.21 -1.12
N ARG A 19 -5.90 3.27 -2.40
CA ARG A 19 -7.16 2.78 -2.93
C ARG A 19 -7.15 1.27 -3.05
N SER A 20 -8.35 0.69 -3.14
CA SER A 20 -8.52 -0.76 -3.30
C SER A 20 -7.74 -1.35 -4.50
N GLY A 21 -7.59 -0.61 -5.60
CA GLY A 21 -6.76 -1.03 -6.75
C GLY A 21 -5.27 -1.04 -6.42
N GLU A 22 -4.78 0.00 -5.76
CA GLU A 22 -3.38 0.15 -5.37
C GLU A 22 -2.98 -0.92 -4.34
N LEU A 23 -3.81 -1.14 -3.31
CA LEU A 23 -3.61 -2.20 -2.31
C LEU A 23 -3.53 -3.59 -2.95
N ARG A 24 -4.41 -3.88 -3.93
CA ARG A 24 -4.38 -5.16 -4.67
C ARG A 24 -3.14 -5.34 -5.54
N SER A 25 -2.46 -4.25 -5.90
CA SER A 25 -1.26 -4.28 -6.74
C SER A 25 0.04 -4.39 -5.95
N LEU A 26 -0.02 -4.31 -4.61
CA LEU A 26 1.15 -4.37 -3.75
C LEU A 26 1.81 -5.75 -3.83
N THR A 27 3.13 -5.74 -3.87
CA THR A 27 3.97 -6.93 -3.75
C THR A 27 4.97 -6.70 -2.61
N ARG A 28 5.54 -7.78 -2.06
CA ARG A 28 6.51 -7.67 -0.95
C ARG A 28 7.68 -6.74 -1.28
N GLY A 29 8.17 -6.74 -2.53
CA GLY A 29 9.25 -5.84 -2.98
C GLY A 29 8.88 -4.35 -3.05
N ARG A 30 7.66 -3.98 -2.68
CA ARG A 30 7.17 -2.60 -2.61
C ARG A 30 6.93 -2.10 -1.19
N LEU A 31 7.15 -2.96 -0.18
CA LEU A 31 6.98 -2.68 1.23
C LEU A 31 8.36 -2.51 1.88
N PHE A 32 8.66 -1.32 2.36
CA PHE A 32 9.93 -1.00 3.02
C PHE A 32 9.67 -0.82 4.50
N LEU A 33 9.71 -1.94 5.23
CA LEU A 33 9.34 -2.00 6.65
C LEU A 33 10.55 -1.94 7.58
N ASP A 34 11.76 -2.02 7.03
CA ASP A 34 13.06 -2.07 7.71
C ASP A 34 13.73 -0.69 7.81
N ARG A 35 12.99 0.38 7.52
CA ARG A 35 13.47 1.76 7.55
C ARG A 35 12.97 2.46 8.81
N ASP A 36 13.72 3.45 9.29
CA ASP A 36 13.35 4.26 10.47
C ASP A 36 11.92 4.81 10.39
N GLN A 37 11.50 5.22 9.19
CA GLN A 37 10.10 5.42 8.85
C GLN A 37 9.71 4.42 7.75
N PRO A 38 8.85 3.43 8.06
CA PRO A 38 8.38 2.48 7.05
C PRO A 38 7.49 3.18 6.02
N PHE A 39 7.58 2.73 4.77
CA PHE A 39 6.82 3.30 3.67
C PHE A 39 6.48 2.27 2.59
N ILE A 40 5.46 2.58 1.80
CA ILE A 40 4.99 1.77 0.67
C ILE A 40 5.20 2.55 -0.62
N THR A 41 5.60 1.85 -1.68
CA THR A 41 5.67 2.44 -3.03
C THR A 41 4.60 1.84 -3.94
N CYS A 42 3.85 2.69 -4.63
CA CYS A 42 2.84 2.26 -5.61
C CYS A 42 3.27 2.68 -7.01
N LYS A 43 3.22 1.74 -7.97
CA LYS A 43 3.52 2.04 -9.38
C LYS A 43 2.48 3.00 -9.96
N ALA A 44 2.96 3.99 -10.70
CA ALA A 44 2.22 4.97 -11.47
C ALA A 44 0.95 4.43 -12.15
N ARG A 45 1.01 3.28 -12.83
CA ARG A 45 -0.14 2.73 -13.57
C ARG A 45 -1.39 2.48 -12.70
N GLN A 46 -1.22 2.39 -11.37
CA GLN A 46 -2.29 2.17 -10.39
C GLN A 46 -2.71 3.46 -9.66
N THR A 47 -1.93 4.52 -9.75
CA THR A 47 -2.23 5.80 -9.10
C THR A 47 -3.10 6.67 -10.01
N LYS A 48 -3.97 7.50 -9.41
CA LYS A 48 -4.91 8.35 -10.17
C LYS A 48 -4.21 9.31 -11.14
N ASN A 49 -2.99 9.74 -10.81
CA ASN A 49 -2.23 10.71 -11.60
C ASN A 49 -1.16 10.07 -12.49
N SER A 50 -1.10 8.73 -12.58
CA SER A 50 -0.05 8.04 -13.33
C SER A 50 1.38 8.40 -12.89
N LYS A 51 1.58 8.76 -11.62
CA LYS A 51 2.91 8.98 -11.02
C LYS A 51 3.11 8.02 -9.84
N ASP A 52 4.35 7.60 -9.62
CA ASP A 52 4.67 6.76 -8.48
C ASP A 52 4.31 7.50 -7.17
N ALA A 53 3.64 6.79 -6.25
CA ALA A 53 3.28 7.31 -4.94
C ALA A 53 4.15 6.66 -3.86
N ARG A 54 4.57 7.46 -2.87
CA ARG A 54 5.25 7.02 -1.66
C ARG A 54 4.42 7.48 -0.47
N GLN A 55 3.96 6.52 0.33
CA GLN A 55 3.13 6.74 1.52
C GLN A 55 3.82 6.13 2.73
#